data_AF-A0A222P698-F1
#
_entry.id   AF-A0A222P698-F1
#
_cell.length_a   1.000
_cell.length_b   1.000
_cell.length_c   1.000
_cell.angle_alpha   90.00
_cell.angle_beta   90.00
_cell.angle_gamma   90.00
#
_symmetry.space_group_name_H-M   'P 1'
#
loop_
_entity.id
_entity.type
_entity.pdbx_description
1 polymer ?
#
loop_
_entity_poly.entity_id
_entity_poly.type
_entity_poly.pdbx_seq_one_letter_code
_entity_poly.pdbx_strand_id
1 'polypeptide(L)'
;MVQKVDEWPWSSYLALSGRVPVPSWLTVDWLLSSFGSIKSAALIKYEQFVNAGQYKKNPWIDLKHQIYLGSDEFISRVTSYVDATVDFTDISKAPMPNLIKGFTIEEYERMSGNRDEAIYSSYKSGLYSMKEIGEYFGLHYSRISRIIKQHYMQEAKSKI
;
A
#
# COMPACT_ATOMS: atom_id res chain seq x y z
N MET A 1 1.58 -9.26 9.64
CA MET A 1 1.21 -7.90 10.08
C MET A 1 0.88 -8.00 11.55
N VAL A 2 1.33 -7.03 12.34
CA VAL A 2 1.17 -7.04 13.79
C VAL A 2 -0.25 -6.63 14.17
N GLN A 3 -0.87 -7.31 15.14
CA GLN A 3 -2.26 -7.04 15.54
C GLN A 3 -2.33 -5.98 16.65
N LYS A 4 -1.33 -5.95 17.55
CA LYS A 4 -1.24 -4.97 18.64
C LYS A 4 -0.01 -4.09 18.50
N VAL A 5 -0.14 -2.81 18.84
CA VAL A 5 1.00 -1.87 18.80
C VAL A 5 2.20 -2.39 19.62
N ASP A 6 1.93 -3.08 20.73
CA ASP A 6 2.92 -3.65 21.64
C ASP A 6 3.79 -4.76 21.03
N GLU A 7 3.30 -5.42 19.98
CA GLU A 7 3.97 -6.55 19.32
C GLU A 7 4.97 -6.08 18.25
N TRP A 8 5.09 -4.75 18.00
CA TRP A 8 6.04 -4.19 17.04
C TRP A 8 7.26 -3.57 17.74
N PRO A 9 8.35 -4.33 17.97
CA PRO A 9 9.49 -3.90 18.76
C PRO A 9 10.33 -2.80 18.12
N TRP A 10 10.15 -2.59 16.82
CA TRP A 10 10.86 -1.57 16.05
C TRP A 10 10.17 -0.20 16.10
N SER A 11 9.05 -0.05 16.81
CA SER A 11 8.44 1.26 17.06
C SER A 11 9.11 1.97 18.24
N SER A 12 9.02 3.31 18.22
CA SER A 12 9.30 4.12 19.40
C SER A 12 8.23 3.95 20.50
N TYR A 13 7.07 3.34 20.20
CA TYR A 13 5.93 3.24 21.12
C TYR A 13 6.30 2.55 22.43
N LEU A 14 6.99 1.42 22.38
CA LEU A 14 7.36 0.68 23.58
C LEU A 14 8.36 1.44 24.48
N ALA A 15 9.27 2.21 23.86
CA ALA A 15 10.20 3.05 24.59
C ALA A 15 9.49 4.26 25.23
N LEU A 16 8.50 4.84 24.54
CA LEU A 16 7.72 5.96 25.06
C LEU A 16 6.74 5.55 26.16
N SER A 17 6.16 4.35 26.06
CA SER A 17 5.26 3.78 27.09
C SER A 17 6.02 3.12 28.25
N GLY A 18 7.34 3.27 28.31
CA GLY A 18 8.17 2.81 29.43
C GLY A 18 8.35 1.29 29.52
N ARG A 19 8.00 0.54 28.46
CA ARG A 19 8.06 -0.93 28.44
C ARG A 19 9.42 -1.49 28.04
N VAL A 20 10.25 -0.68 27.39
CA VAL A 20 11.67 -0.97 27.12
C VAL A 20 12.49 0.26 27.46
N PRO A 21 13.78 0.09 27.79
CA PRO A 21 14.68 1.21 28.03
C PRO A 21 14.77 2.08 26.77
N VAL A 22 14.75 3.39 26.97
CA VAL A 22 14.87 4.36 25.89
C VAL A 22 16.26 4.25 25.27
N PRO A 23 16.39 3.94 23.97
CA PRO A 23 17.68 3.93 23.30
C PRO A 23 18.31 5.32 23.32
N SER A 24 19.64 5.41 23.42
CA SER A 24 20.38 6.68 23.48
C SER A 24 20.16 7.59 22.27
N TRP A 25 19.80 7.02 21.12
CA TRP A 25 19.50 7.75 19.89
C TRP A 25 18.05 8.25 19.79
N LEU A 26 17.15 7.85 20.70
CA LEU A 26 15.74 8.22 20.65
C LEU A 26 15.45 9.47 21.48
N THR A 27 15.22 10.59 20.80
CA THR A 27 14.87 11.87 21.45
C THR A 27 13.38 11.92 21.82
N VAL A 28 13.02 11.36 22.97
CA VAL A 28 11.62 11.27 23.45
C VAL A 28 10.98 12.65 23.62
N ASP A 29 11.70 13.63 24.18
CA ASP A 29 11.13 14.95 24.45
C ASP A 29 10.79 15.71 23.16
N TRP A 30 11.63 15.58 22.12
CA TRP A 30 11.35 16.16 20.80
C TRP A 30 10.11 15.53 20.16
N LEU A 31 9.98 14.21 20.23
CA LEU A 31 8.82 13.50 19.68
C LEU A 31 7.52 13.88 20.43
N LEU A 32 7.56 13.94 21.77
CA LEU A 32 6.40 14.33 22.57
C LEU A 32 6.03 15.81 22.40
N SER A 33 6.98 16.67 22.03
CA SER A 33 6.71 18.10 21.80
C SER A 33 5.65 18.35 20.72
N SER A 34 5.52 17.44 19.73
CA SER A 34 4.48 17.52 18.70
C SER A 34 3.06 17.26 19.23
N PHE A 35 2.93 16.67 20.42
CA PHE A 35 1.64 16.33 21.04
C PHE A 35 1.25 17.31 22.17
N GLY A 36 2.20 18.09 22.68
CA GLY A 36 1.94 19.19 23.60
C GLY A 36 3.14 19.56 24.47
N SER A 37 2.99 20.65 25.23
CA SER A 37 4.07 21.22 26.05
C SER A 37 4.30 20.49 27.39
N ILE A 38 3.30 19.75 27.87
CA ILE A 38 3.38 19.02 29.14
C ILE A 38 3.60 17.54 28.84
N LYS A 39 4.72 16.99 29.30
CA LYS A 39 5.17 15.62 28.98
C LYS A 39 4.12 14.54 29.26
N SER A 40 3.48 14.58 30.43
CA SER A 40 2.44 13.61 30.81
C SER A 40 1.21 13.69 29.89
N ALA A 41 0.75 14.91 29.56
CA ALA A 41 -0.38 15.11 28.65
C ALA A 41 -0.04 14.74 27.20
N ALA A 42 1.19 15.04 26.76
CA ALA A 42 1.70 14.69 25.44
C ALA A 42 1.79 13.17 25.25
N LEU A 43 2.20 12.43 26.28
CA LEU A 43 2.24 10.97 26.26
C LEU A 43 0.85 10.37 26.05
N ILE A 44 -0.15 10.85 26.81
CA ILE A 44 -1.54 10.38 26.66
C ILE A 44 -2.04 10.64 25.23
N LYS A 45 -1.79 11.83 24.68
CA LYS A 45 -2.18 12.18 23.30
C LYS A 45 -1.45 11.35 22.25
N TYR A 46 -0.17 11.05 22.47
CA TYR A 46 0.60 10.16 21.61
C TYR A 46 0.00 8.75 21.62
N GLU A 47 -0.31 8.19 22.78
CA GLU A 47 -0.95 6.88 22.89
C GLU A 47 -2.32 6.86 22.21
N GLN A 48 -3.13 7.90 22.39
CA GLN A 48 -4.41 8.05 21.69
C GLN A 48 -4.23 8.11 20.17
N PHE A 49 -3.24 8.86 19.69
CA PHE A 49 -2.92 8.98 18.27
C PHE A 49 -2.52 7.63 17.65
N VAL A 50 -1.64 6.88 18.34
CA VAL A 50 -1.18 5.58 17.86
C VAL A 50 -2.33 4.57 17.84
N ASN A 51 -3.16 4.52 18.88
CA ASN A 51 -4.35 3.66 18.93
C ASN A 51 -5.38 4.04 17.86
N ALA A 52 -5.59 5.33 17.60
CA ALA A 52 -6.47 5.80 16.52
C ALA A 52 -5.97 5.39 15.13
N GLY A 53 -4.65 5.19 14.96
CA GLY A 53 -4.04 4.71 13.73
C GLY A 53 -4.27 3.23 13.44
N GLN A 54 -4.47 2.40 14.47
CA GLN A 54 -4.61 0.94 14.33
C GLN A 54 -5.80 0.54 13.45
N TYR A 55 -6.89 1.32 13.49
CA TYR A 55 -8.12 1.03 12.76
C TYR A 55 -8.18 1.70 11.38
N LYS A 56 -7.12 2.37 10.93
CA LYS A 56 -7.08 2.98 9.60
C LYS A 56 -6.81 1.94 8.53
N LYS A 57 -7.34 2.18 7.33
CA LYS A 57 -7.08 1.35 6.15
C LYS A 57 -5.58 1.18 5.95
N ASN A 58 -5.18 -0.04 5.59
CA ASN A 58 -3.81 -0.36 5.28
C ASN A 58 -3.31 0.60 4.17
N PRO A 59 -2.27 1.43 4.41
CA PRO A 59 -1.79 2.41 3.43
C PRO A 59 -1.29 1.73 2.14
N TRP A 60 -0.90 0.46 2.22
CA TRP A 60 -0.51 -0.31 1.05
C TRP A 60 -1.65 -0.53 0.04
N ILE A 61 -2.92 -0.35 0.45
CA ILE A 61 -4.06 -0.41 -0.46
C ILE A 61 -4.02 0.74 -1.47
N ASP A 62 -3.51 1.91 -1.07
CA ASP A 62 -3.45 3.12 -1.90
C ASP A 62 -2.12 3.25 -2.64
N LEU A 63 -1.27 2.22 -2.58
CA LEU A 63 0.02 2.18 -3.28
C LEU A 63 -0.21 2.08 -4.79
N LYS A 64 0.35 3.04 -5.54
CA LYS A 64 0.28 3.07 -7.01
C LYS A 64 1.63 2.73 -7.61
N HIS A 65 1.59 1.98 -8.72
CA HIS A 65 2.79 1.53 -9.45
C HIS A 65 3.84 0.82 -8.56
N GLN A 66 3.42 0.17 -7.47
CA GLN A 66 4.27 -0.57 -6.53
C GLN A 66 5.29 0.25 -5.71
N ILE A 67 5.46 1.55 -5.98
CA ILE A 67 6.48 2.38 -5.31
C ILE A 67 5.97 3.74 -4.81
N TYR A 68 4.79 4.19 -5.26
CA TYR A 68 4.29 5.51 -4.91
C TYR A 68 3.09 5.44 -3.98
N LEU A 69 3.13 6.21 -2.88
CA LEU A 69 2.01 6.41 -1.97
C LEU A 69 1.70 7.91 -1.90
N GLY A 70 0.48 8.31 -2.28
CA GLY A 70 0.08 9.72 -2.31
C GLY A 70 -1.10 10.00 -3.24
N SER A 71 -1.44 11.29 -3.38
CA SER A 71 -2.51 11.73 -4.29
C SER A 71 -2.14 11.50 -5.76
N ASP A 72 -3.15 11.41 -6.63
CA ASP A 72 -2.94 11.34 -8.09
C ASP A 72 -2.10 12.50 -8.64
N GLU A 73 -2.26 13.68 -8.05
CA GLU A 73 -1.50 14.90 -8.40
C GLU A 73 -0.01 14.75 -8.05
N PHE A 74 0.29 14.24 -6.86
CA PHE A 74 1.67 13.97 -6.43
C PHE A 74 2.33 12.97 -7.37
N ILE A 75 1.62 11.89 -7.69
CA ILE A 75 2.13 10.81 -8.53
C ILE A 75 2.40 11.33 -9.94
N SER A 76 1.46 12.06 -10.52
CA SER A 76 1.61 12.67 -11.85
C SER A 76 2.85 13.56 -11.92
N ARG A 77 3.05 14.39 -10.89
CA ARG A 77 4.24 15.24 -10.78
C ARG A 77 5.52 14.41 -10.68
N VAL A 78 5.58 13.40 -9.82
CA VAL A 78 6.79 12.57 -9.67
C VAL A 78 7.10 11.79 -10.95
N THR A 79 6.08 11.24 -11.62
CA THR A 79 6.26 10.53 -12.89
C THR A 79 6.71 11.42 -14.04
N SER A 80 6.40 12.72 -13.99
CA SER A 80 6.87 13.67 -15.01
C SER A 80 8.38 13.90 -15.02
N TYR A 81 9.07 13.55 -13.92
CA TYR A 81 10.53 13.61 -13.85
C TYR A 81 11.23 12.35 -14.38
N VAL A 82 10.47 11.32 -14.75
CA VAL A 82 11.03 10.08 -15.29
C VAL A 82 11.10 10.19 -16.81
N ASP A 83 12.30 10.08 -17.36
CA ASP A 83 12.53 10.09 -18.81
C ASP A 83 11.83 8.92 -19.50
N ALA A 84 11.05 9.21 -20.55
CA ALA A 84 10.28 8.24 -21.32
C ALA A 84 11.16 7.35 -22.25
N THR A 85 12.47 7.52 -22.23
CA THR A 85 13.43 6.87 -23.14
C THR A 85 13.96 5.54 -22.62
N VAL A 86 13.55 5.11 -21.43
CA VAL A 86 13.94 3.81 -20.87
C VAL A 86 13.08 2.73 -21.54
N ASP A 87 13.73 1.85 -22.31
CA ASP A 87 13.08 0.69 -22.91
C ASP A 87 12.76 -0.34 -21.82
N PHE A 88 11.46 -0.49 -21.52
CA PHE A 88 10.94 -1.39 -20.49
C PHE A 88 10.62 -2.81 -21.00
N THR A 89 10.92 -3.12 -22.26
CA THR A 89 10.52 -4.41 -22.86
C THR A 89 11.14 -5.64 -22.20
N ASP A 90 12.26 -5.49 -21.47
CA ASP A 90 13.01 -6.60 -20.87
C ASP A 90 13.20 -6.52 -19.34
N ILE A 91 12.52 -5.59 -18.65
CA ILE A 91 12.64 -5.51 -17.19
C ILE A 91 11.74 -6.57 -16.56
N SER A 92 12.37 -7.64 -16.08
CA SER A 92 11.73 -8.60 -15.18
C SER A 92 11.11 -7.83 -14.01
N LYS A 93 9.78 -7.85 -13.88
CA LYS A 93 9.10 -7.30 -12.69
C LYS A 93 9.77 -7.91 -11.47
N ALA A 94 10.49 -7.09 -10.70
CA ALA A 94 11.06 -7.56 -9.46
C ALA A 94 9.92 -8.09 -8.58
N PRO A 95 10.00 -9.33 -8.07
CA PRO A 95 8.97 -9.86 -7.21
C PRO A 95 8.84 -8.94 -5.99
N MET A 96 7.62 -8.45 -5.75
CA MET A 96 7.29 -7.71 -4.55
C MET A 96 7.68 -8.56 -3.33
N PRO A 97 8.37 -7.99 -2.33
CA PRO A 97 8.48 -8.66 -1.05
C PRO A 97 7.07 -8.96 -0.54
N ASN A 98 6.82 -10.20 -0.09
CA ASN A 98 5.56 -10.69 0.51
C ASN A 98 5.07 -9.87 1.74
N LEU A 99 5.74 -8.76 2.06
CA LEU A 99 5.44 -7.80 3.11
C LEU A 99 4.18 -6.98 2.81
N ILE A 100 3.81 -6.80 1.53
CA ILE A 100 2.62 -6.05 1.12
C ILE A 100 1.46 -7.03 0.93
N LYS A 101 0.79 -7.38 2.03
CA LYS A 101 -0.53 -8.03 1.96
C LYS A 101 -1.57 -6.99 1.54
N GLY A 102 -1.70 -6.76 0.24
CA GLY A 102 -2.91 -6.15 -0.31
C GLY A 102 -4.07 -7.14 -0.33
N PHE A 103 -5.17 -6.78 -0.99
CA PHE A 103 -6.31 -7.66 -1.15
C PHE A 103 -5.94 -8.90 -1.96
N THR A 104 -6.51 -10.05 -1.56
CA THR A 104 -6.48 -11.30 -2.30
C THR A 104 -7.28 -11.21 -3.59
N ILE A 105 -7.00 -12.09 -4.56
CA ILE A 105 -7.79 -12.17 -5.80
C ILE A 105 -9.28 -12.45 -5.48
N GLU A 106 -9.56 -13.24 -4.44
CA GLU A 106 -10.92 -13.52 -3.96
C GLU A 106 -11.61 -12.27 -3.40
N GLU A 107 -10.89 -11.41 -2.68
CA GLU A 107 -11.44 -10.14 -2.21
C GLU A 107 -11.73 -9.18 -3.36
N TYR A 108 -10.85 -9.12 -4.38
CA TYR A 108 -11.13 -8.36 -5.61
C TYR A 108 -12.36 -8.88 -6.35
N GLU A 109 -12.54 -10.20 -6.40
CA GLU A 109 -13.73 -10.83 -6.96
C GLU A 109 -15.01 -10.45 -6.20
N ARG A 110 -14.97 -10.47 -4.87
CA ARG A 110 -16.11 -10.08 -4.02
C ARG A 110 -16.47 -8.60 -4.12
N MET A 111 -15.47 -7.75 -4.35
CA MET A 111 -15.64 -6.29 -4.45
C MET A 111 -16.08 -5.82 -5.84
N SER A 112 -15.92 -6.65 -6.87
CA SER A 112 -16.20 -6.28 -8.26
C SER A 112 -17.60 -6.70 -8.70
N GLY A 113 -18.21 -5.95 -9.61
CA GLY A 113 -19.54 -6.28 -10.13
C GLY A 113 -19.54 -7.46 -11.11
N ASN A 114 -18.39 -7.76 -11.71
CA ASN A 114 -18.21 -8.91 -12.59
C ASN A 114 -16.77 -9.44 -12.56
N ARG A 115 -16.58 -10.65 -13.10
CA ARG A 115 -15.26 -11.33 -13.17
C ARG A 115 -14.22 -10.50 -13.93
N ASP A 116 -14.59 -9.88 -15.03
CA ASP A 116 -13.66 -9.18 -15.90
C ASP A 116 -13.13 -7.89 -15.21
N GLU A 117 -13.97 -7.23 -14.41
CA GLU A 117 -13.63 -6.14 -13.51
C GLU A 117 -12.75 -6.60 -12.34
N ALA A 118 -13.00 -7.79 -11.78
CA ALA A 118 -12.15 -8.39 -10.76
C ALA A 118 -10.75 -8.71 -11.29
N ILE A 119 -10.67 -9.27 -12.51
CA ILE A 119 -9.42 -9.52 -13.23
C ILE A 119 -8.67 -8.21 -13.45
N TYR A 120 -9.37 -7.17 -13.91
CA TYR A 120 -8.77 -5.86 -14.15
C TYR A 120 -8.27 -5.23 -12.85
N SER A 121 -9.06 -5.24 -11.78
CA SER A 121 -8.70 -4.67 -10.47
C SER A 121 -7.52 -5.41 -9.84
N SER A 122 -7.51 -6.75 -9.92
CA SER A 122 -6.40 -7.58 -9.45
C SER A 122 -5.12 -7.25 -10.21
N TYR A 123 -5.17 -7.07 -11.54
CA TYR A 123 -4.01 -6.68 -12.33
C TYR A 123 -3.55 -5.25 -12.02
N LYS A 124 -4.49 -4.31 -11.95
CA LYS A 124 -4.24 -2.88 -11.69
C LYS A 124 -3.61 -2.64 -10.31
N SER A 125 -3.90 -3.50 -9.33
CA SER A 125 -3.24 -3.49 -8.02
C SER A 125 -1.72 -3.64 -8.10
N GLY A 126 -1.21 -4.29 -9.16
CA GLY A 126 0.20 -4.62 -9.31
C GLY A 126 0.68 -5.74 -8.38
N LEU A 127 -0.19 -6.37 -7.59
CA LEU A 127 0.16 -7.44 -6.65
C LEU A 127 0.28 -8.81 -7.32
N TYR A 128 -0.44 -9.00 -8.43
CA TYR A 128 -0.54 -10.28 -9.12
C TYR A 128 -0.11 -10.16 -10.59
N SER A 129 0.63 -11.15 -11.06
CA SER A 129 0.91 -11.34 -12.48
C SER A 129 -0.33 -11.84 -13.23
N MET A 130 -0.37 -11.61 -14.54
CA MET A 130 -1.46 -12.15 -15.38
C MET A 130 -1.54 -13.69 -15.31
N LYS A 131 -0.41 -14.36 -15.03
CA LYS A 131 -0.34 -15.81 -14.86
C LYS A 131 -1.04 -16.25 -13.58
N GLU A 132 -0.71 -15.65 -12.44
CA GLU A 132 -1.35 -15.95 -11.15
C GLU A 132 -2.86 -15.65 -11.17
N ILE A 133 -3.27 -14.56 -11.82
CA ILE A 133 -4.68 -14.23 -12.03
C ILE A 133 -5.36 -15.30 -12.91
N GLY A 134 -4.69 -15.73 -13.98
CA GLY A 134 -5.19 -16.78 -14.86
C GLY A 134 -5.35 -18.12 -14.15
N GLU A 135 -4.40 -18.50 -13.31
CA GLU A 135 -4.46 -19.71 -12.49
C GLU A 135 -5.64 -19.67 -11.51
N TYR A 136 -5.89 -18.54 -10.85
CA TYR A 136 -7.04 -18.38 -9.95
C TYR A 136 -8.38 -18.47 -10.68
N PHE A 137 -8.55 -17.76 -11.80
CA PHE A 137 -9.82 -17.74 -12.55
C PHE A 137 -10.00 -18.92 -13.52
N GLY A 138 -9.02 -19.83 -13.62
CA GLY A 138 -9.02 -20.92 -14.58
C GLY A 138 -8.98 -20.45 -16.05
N LEU A 139 -8.36 -19.30 -16.31
CA LEU A 139 -8.29 -18.67 -17.63
C LEU A 139 -6.87 -18.66 -18.17
N HIS A 140 -6.73 -18.95 -19.46
CA HIS A 140 -5.45 -18.84 -20.13
C HIS A 140 -4.96 -17.37 -20.20
N TYR A 141 -3.64 -17.17 -20.13
CA TYR A 141 -2.97 -15.86 -20.15
C TYR A 141 -3.49 -14.92 -21.25
N SER A 142 -3.73 -15.44 -22.46
CA SER A 142 -4.24 -14.66 -23.60
C SER A 142 -5.62 -14.05 -23.35
N ARG A 143 -6.49 -14.75 -22.61
CA ARG A 143 -7.82 -14.25 -22.25
C ARG A 143 -7.71 -13.14 -21.20
N ILE A 144 -6.86 -13.33 -20.20
CA ILE A 144 -6.56 -12.32 -19.17
C ILE A 144 -6.04 -11.03 -19.82
N SER A 145 -5.04 -11.13 -20.69
CA SER A 145 -4.47 -9.99 -21.42
C SER A 145 -5.52 -9.23 -22.24
N ARG A 146 -6.43 -9.96 -22.91
CA ARG A 146 -7.50 -9.35 -23.71
C ARG A 146 -8.51 -8.59 -22.84
N ILE A 147 -8.89 -9.15 -21.68
CA ILE A 147 -9.80 -8.50 -20.72
C ILE A 147 -9.17 -7.20 -20.20
N ILE A 148 -7.93 -7.28 -19.74
CA ILE A 148 -7.17 -6.12 -19.25
C ILE A 148 -7.11 -5.01 -20.31
N LYS A 149 -6.78 -5.36 -21.56
CA LYS A 149 -6.70 -4.40 -22.67
C LYS A 149 -8.05 -3.72 -22.95
N GLN A 150 -9.15 -4.46 -22.89
CA GLN A 150 -10.49 -3.89 -23.08
C GLN A 150 -10.83 -2.86 -21.98
N HIS A 151 -10.53 -3.17 -20.72
CA HIS A 151 -10.76 -2.24 -19.61
C HIS A 151 -9.89 -0.97 -19.72
N TYR A 152 -8.61 -1.08 -20.07
CA TYR A 152 -7.78 0.10 -20.32
C TYR A 152 -8.36 1.01 -21.41
N MET A 153 -8.88 0.43 -22.50
CA MET A 153 -9.51 1.20 -23.58
C MET A 153 -10.82 1.87 -23.14
N GLN A 154 -11.57 1.28 -22.21
CA GLN A 154 -12.79 1.86 -21.65
C GLN A 154 -12.47 3.01 -20.69
N GLU A 155 -11.50 2.85 -19.79
CA GLU A 155 -11.05 3.93 -18.89
C GLU A 155 -10.51 5.13 -19.67
N ALA A 156 -9.75 4.89 -20.74
CA ALA A 156 -9.22 5.97 -21.59
C ALA A 156 -10.34 6.75 -22.30
N LYS A 157 -11.41 6.07 -22.73
CA LYS A 157 -12.58 6.72 -23.34
C LYS A 157 -13.45 7.47 -22.34
N SER A 158 -13.52 7.03 -21.09
CA SER A 158 -14.31 7.67 -20.04
C SER A 158 -13.69 8.96 -19.49
N LYS A 159 -12.41 9.22 -19.78
CA LYS A 159 -11.68 10.43 -19.37
C LYS A 159 -11.70 11.55 -20.43
N ILE A 160 -12.35 11.31 -21.57
CA ILE A 160 -12.57 12.27 -22.67
C ILE A 160 -14.02 12.73 -22.60
#